data_AF-A0A258AT85-F1
#
_entry.id   AF-A0A258AT85-F1
#
_cell.length_a   1.000
_cell.length_b   1.000
_cell.length_c   1.000
_cell.angle_alpha   90.00
_cell.angle_beta   90.00
_cell.angle_gamma   90.00
#
_symmetry.space_group_name_H-M   'P 1'
#
loop_
_entity.id
_entity.type
_entity.pdbx_description
1 polymer ?
#
loop_
_entity_poly.entity_id
_entity_poly.type
_entity_poly.pdbx_seq_one_letter_code
_entity_poly.pdbx_strand_id
1 'polypeptide(L)' 'MMLKNPADKYRPFDLGVDMSDRTWPSKSITAAPRWLSTDLRDGNQALADPMDVEKKMRFWNKLME' A
#
# COMPACT_ATOMS: atom_id res chain seq x y z
N MET A 1 20.36 -3.95 26.49
CA MET A 1 19.42 -3.64 27.61
C MET A 1 18.10 -3.20 26.98
N MET A 2 16.95 -3.70 27.43
CA MET A 2 15.64 -3.27 26.91
C MET A 2 15.40 -1.80 27.28
N LEU A 3 14.78 -1.02 26.39
CA LEU A 3 14.38 0.36 26.69
C LEU A 3 13.32 0.35 27.80
N LYS A 4 13.45 1.25 28.79
CA LYS A 4 12.46 1.40 29.86
C LYS A 4 11.11 1.90 29.33
N ASN A 5 11.13 2.70 28.28
CA ASN A 5 9.96 3.15 27.54
C ASN A 5 10.20 2.97 26.03
N PRO A 6 9.79 1.83 25.44
CA PRO A 6 9.98 1.57 24.01
C PRO A 6 9.27 2.57 23.10
N ALA A 7 8.27 3.31 23.61
CA ALA A 7 7.53 4.30 22.83
C ALA A 7 8.43 5.46 22.36
N ASP A 8 9.47 5.81 23.14
CA ASP A 8 10.39 6.92 22.83
C ASP A 8 11.23 6.68 21.57
N LYS A 9 11.25 5.44 21.06
CA LYS A 9 11.87 5.10 19.77
C LYS A 9 11.13 5.72 18.58
N TYR A 10 9.85 6.05 18.74
CA TYR A 10 8.98 6.49 17.67
C TYR A 10 8.60 7.95 17.88
N ARG A 11 8.65 8.73 16.81
CA ARG A 11 8.23 10.13 16.82
C ARG A 11 6.82 10.25 16.24
N PRO A 12 5.99 11.17 16.74
CA PRO A 12 4.75 11.54 16.08
C PRO A 12 5.01 11.94 14.62
N PHE A 13 4.11 11.55 13.70
CA PHE A 13 4.17 12.00 12.31
C PHE A 13 3.79 13.48 12.24
N ASP A 14 4.71 14.30 11.74
CA ASP A 14 4.44 15.70 11.40
C ASP A 14 4.04 15.78 9.93
N LEU A 15 2.84 16.30 9.69
CA LEU A 15 2.28 16.40 8.36
C LEU A 15 3.03 17.43 7.50
N GLY A 16 3.61 18.48 8.10
CA GLY A 16 4.40 19.50 7.41
C GLY A 16 3.67 20.30 6.32
N VAL A 17 2.37 20.08 6.12
CA VAL A 17 1.54 20.75 5.11
C VAL A 17 0.23 21.23 5.72
N ASP A 18 -0.16 22.45 5.39
CA ASP A 18 -1.48 22.98 5.73
C ASP A 18 -2.54 22.34 4.82
N MET A 19 -3.63 21.89 5.43
CA MET A 19 -4.77 21.26 4.78
C MET A 19 -6.09 21.80 5.35
N SER A 20 -6.12 23.05 5.84
CA SER A 20 -7.35 23.71 6.32
C SER A 20 -8.49 23.61 5.29
N ASP A 21 -8.16 23.79 4.00
CA ASP A 21 -9.13 23.91 2.91
C ASP A 21 -9.37 22.57 2.18
N ARG A 22 -9.04 21.45 2.81
CA ARG A 22 -9.23 20.11 2.22
C ARG A 22 -10.71 19.85 1.93
N THR A 23 -10.99 19.35 0.74
CA THR A 23 -12.37 19.09 0.27
C THR A 23 -12.75 17.61 0.26
N TRP A 24 -11.81 16.69 0.48
CA TRP A 24 -12.09 15.26 0.48
C TRP A 24 -13.08 14.79 1.55
N PRO A 25 -13.22 15.41 2.75
CA PRO A 25 -14.18 14.94 3.75
C PRO A 25 -15.65 15.09 3.35
N SER A 26 -15.98 16.03 2.46
CA SER A 26 -17.35 16.29 2.00
C SER A 26 -17.68 15.66 0.65
N LYS A 27 -16.75 14.94 0.04
CA LYS A 27 -16.90 14.34 -1.30
C LYS A 27 -17.17 12.84 -1.18
N SER A 28 -18.15 12.36 -1.94
CA SER A 28 -18.40 10.94 -2.14
C SER A 28 -17.75 10.47 -3.45
N ILE A 29 -17.23 9.24 -3.46
CA ILE A 29 -16.72 8.59 -4.68
C ILE A 29 -17.91 8.28 -5.60
N THR A 30 -17.85 8.70 -6.86
CA THR A 30 -18.95 8.53 -7.84
C THR A 30 -18.58 7.65 -9.04
N ALA A 31 -17.31 7.28 -9.17
CA ALA A 31 -16.81 6.44 -10.25
C ALA A 31 -15.60 5.62 -9.77
N ALA A 32 -15.36 4.48 -10.42
CA ALA A 32 -14.16 3.69 -10.19
C ALA A 32 -12.91 4.47 -10.67
N PRO A 33 -11.79 4.40 -9.93
CA PRO A 33 -10.54 4.97 -10.38
C PRO A 33 -9.90 4.12 -11.49
N ARG A 34 -8.83 4.63 -12.09
CA ARG A 34 -7.92 3.80 -12.88
C ARG A 34 -7.14 2.88 -11.94
N TRP A 35 -7.21 1.58 -12.20
CA TRP A 35 -6.49 0.58 -11.44
C TRP A 35 -5.07 0.36 -11.99
N LEU A 36 -4.15 0.05 -11.08
CA LEU A 36 -2.80 -0.44 -11.40
C LEU A 36 -2.51 -1.57 -10.42
N SER A 37 -2.40 -2.80 -10.93
CA SER A 37 -1.97 -3.95 -10.14
C SER A 37 -0.44 -3.96 -10.02
N THR A 38 0.05 -4.14 -8.80
CA THR A 38 1.50 -4.27 -8.51
C THR A 38 1.88 -5.68 -8.07
N ASP A 39 0.92 -6.62 -8.09
CA ASP A 39 1.00 -7.95 -7.49
C ASP A 39 2.19 -8.77 -7.99
N LEU A 40 2.49 -8.71 -9.29
CA LEU A 40 3.61 -9.45 -9.89
C LEU A 40 5.00 -8.91 -9.53
N ARG A 41 5.08 -7.72 -8.93
CA ARG A 41 6.34 -7.09 -8.49
C ARG A 41 6.36 -6.86 -7.00
N ASP A 42 5.55 -5.92 -6.50
CA ASP A 42 5.56 -5.49 -5.10
C ASP A 42 4.98 -6.58 -4.20
N GLY A 43 3.85 -7.17 -4.62
CA GLY A 43 3.26 -8.33 -3.95
C GLY A 43 4.23 -9.51 -3.92
N ASN A 44 4.79 -9.85 -5.08
CA ASN A 44 5.75 -10.96 -5.20
C ASN A 44 7.02 -10.77 -4.34
N GLN A 45 7.46 -9.53 -4.12
CA GLN A 45 8.63 -9.23 -3.29
C GLN A 45 8.37 -9.45 -1.79
N ALA A 46 7.12 -9.37 -1.35
CA ALA A 46 6.73 -9.59 0.04
C ALA A 46 6.53 -11.07 0.41
N LEU A 47 6.54 -11.98 -0.58
CA LEU A 47 6.36 -13.41 -0.33
C LEU A 47 7.62 -14.04 0.25
N ALA A 48 7.43 -14.93 1.24
CA ALA A 48 8.52 -15.76 1.76
C ALA A 48 9.08 -16.67 0.66
N ASP A 49 8.18 -17.29 -0.13
CA ASP A 49 8.50 -18.04 -1.34
C ASP A 49 8.02 -17.27 -2.57
N PRO A 50 8.94 -16.64 -3.33
CA PRO A 50 8.58 -15.89 -4.53
C PRO A 50 7.86 -16.77 -5.57
N MET A 51 6.97 -16.14 -6.34
CA MET A 51 6.31 -16.79 -7.47
C MET A 51 7.34 -17.20 -8.53
N ASP A 52 7.27 -18.48 -8.91
CA ASP A 52 7.84 -18.99 -10.15
C ASP A 52 7.06 -18.47 -11.38
N VAL A 53 7.57 -18.78 -12.56
CA VAL A 53 7.01 -18.34 -13.84
C VAL A 53 5.55 -18.79 -14.01
N GLU A 54 5.22 -20.02 -13.61
CA GLU A 54 3.86 -20.56 -13.76
C GLU A 54 2.86 -19.79 -12.89
N LYS A 55 3.21 -19.54 -11.62
CA LYS A 55 2.39 -18.75 -10.70
C LYS A 55 2.21 -17.32 -11.20
N LYS A 56 3.28 -16.69 -11.72
CA LYS A 56 3.20 -15.35 -12.30
C LYS A 56 2.27 -15.30 -13.51
N MET A 57 2.38 -16.26 -14.43
CA MET A 57 1.50 -16.30 -15.61
C MET A 57 0.05 -16.58 -15.25
N ARG A 58 -0.22 -17.46 -14.29
CA ARG A 58 -1.58 -17.69 -13.77
C ARG A 58 -2.17 -16.41 -13.17
N PHE A 59 -1.39 -15.67 -12.40
CA PHE A 59 -1.86 -14.44 -11.77
C PHE A 59 -2.03 -13.29 -12.79
N TRP A 60 -1.12 -13.17 -13.75
CA TRP A 60 -1.27 -12.26 -14.89
C TRP A 60 -2.59 -12.50 -15.63
N ASN A 61 -2.88 -13.76 -15.99
CA ASN A 61 -4.14 -14.09 -16.67
C ASN A 61 -5.35 -13.73 -15.80
N LYS A 62 -5.25 -13.85 -14.47
CA LYS A 62 -6.33 -13.46 -13.57
C LYS A 62 -6.56 -11.95 -13.50
N LEU A 63 -5.50 -11.15 -13.65
CA LEU A 63 -5.60 -9.69 -13.69
C LEU A 63 -6.20 -9.18 -15.01
N MET A 64 -6.13 -9.97 -16.07
CA MET A 64 -6.56 -9.63 -17.42
C MET A 64 -7.93 -10.23 -17.82
N GLU A 65 -8.54 -11.02 -16.93
CA GLU A 65 -9.89 -11.60 -17.09
C GLU A 65 -10.98 -10.54 -16.86
#